data_AF-A0A183NUX7-F1
#
_entry.id   AF-A0A183NUX7-F1
#
_cell.length_a   1.000
_cell.length_b   1.000
_cell.length_c   1.000
_cell.angle_alpha   90.00
_cell.angle_beta   90.00
_cell.angle_gamma   90.00
#
_symmetry.space_group_name_H-M   'P 1'
#
loop_
_entity.id
_entity.type
_entity.pdbx_description
1 polymer ?
#
loop_
_entity_poly.entity_id
_entity_poly.type
_entity_poly.pdbx_seq_one_letter_code
_entity_poly.pdbx_strand_id
1 'polypeptide(L)'
;MSECNQDDTFGGFDMMSEKLVNEIVNYIDEMDEKPKRISFIGHSMGCIIIRAALLNSRMEPYLSKLHTFLSLSGPHLGTVYNSSGLINMGIWVMQKIKKSESLSQLRLRDDPDLRNTYLYRLSTSPGLDLFRYVLLVGSPQDRYVPYHSTRIELCKAAIKDSSTLGIIYMEMVTNLLQRFIQSTRTTVVRYDVHYNLTNSANTLIGRAAHIAVLDSEIFLEKFICVSGAKYFR
;
A
#
# COMPACT_ATOMS: atom_id res chain seq x y z
N MET A 1 0.20 6.56 15.37
CA MET A 1 0.14 5.29 14.61
C MET A 1 -1.24 4.72 14.86
N SER A 2 -1.93 4.13 13.88
CA SER A 2 -3.28 3.60 14.15
C SER A 2 -3.20 2.51 15.23
N GLU A 3 -4.06 2.63 16.23
CA GLU A 3 -4.09 1.72 17.39
C GLU A 3 -5.07 0.58 17.16
N CYS A 4 -6.18 0.84 16.45
CA CYS A 4 -7.27 -0.11 16.27
C CYS A 4 -6.91 -1.37 15.46
N ASN A 5 -5.80 -1.35 14.72
CA ASN A 5 -5.34 -2.46 13.88
C ASN A 5 -4.04 -3.12 14.39
N GLN A 6 -3.53 -2.76 15.57
CA GLN A 6 -2.27 -3.31 16.10
C GLN A 6 -2.39 -4.79 16.47
N ASP A 7 -3.51 -5.17 17.11
CA ASP A 7 -3.69 -6.51 17.68
C ASP A 7 -4.39 -7.51 16.74
N ASP A 8 -5.00 -7.04 15.65
CA ASP A 8 -5.84 -7.85 14.76
C ASP A 8 -5.52 -7.60 13.28
N THR A 9 -4.34 -8.07 12.87
CA THR A 9 -3.86 -8.01 11.48
C THR A 9 -4.36 -9.17 10.61
N PHE A 10 -5.16 -10.08 11.18
CA PHE A 10 -5.56 -11.33 10.52
C PHE A 10 -6.88 -11.24 9.76
N GLY A 11 -7.76 -10.29 10.11
CA GLY A 11 -9.01 -10.06 9.38
C GLY A 11 -8.82 -9.45 7.98
N GLY A 12 -9.92 -9.36 7.23
CA GLY A 12 -9.95 -8.75 5.90
C GLY A 12 -9.80 -7.22 5.91
N PHE A 13 -9.45 -6.67 4.76
CA PHE A 13 -9.30 -5.22 4.59
C PHE A 13 -10.58 -4.44 4.82
N ASP A 14 -11.77 -5.01 4.57
CA ASP A 14 -13.06 -4.39 4.89
C ASP A 14 -13.13 -4.01 6.37
N MET A 15 -12.95 -4.98 7.26
CA MET A 15 -12.98 -4.77 8.71
C MET A 15 -11.87 -3.81 9.16
N MET A 16 -10.63 -3.99 8.70
CA MET A 16 -9.51 -3.12 9.11
C MET A 16 -9.71 -1.67 8.66
N SER A 17 -10.32 -1.47 7.47
CA SER A 17 -10.66 -0.15 6.96
C SER A 17 -11.76 0.51 7.77
N GLU A 18 -12.78 -0.25 8.21
CA GLU A 18 -13.86 0.27 9.05
C GLU A 18 -13.34 0.72 10.42
N LYS A 19 -12.45 -0.08 11.04
CA LYS A 19 -11.77 0.30 12.28
C LYS A 19 -10.98 1.60 12.11
N LEU A 20 -10.22 1.74 11.02
CA LEU A 20 -9.47 2.95 10.73
C LEU A 20 -10.39 4.16 10.52
N VAL A 21 -11.51 4.00 9.81
CA VAL A 21 -12.48 5.08 9.62
C VAL A 21 -13.09 5.53 10.95
N ASN A 22 -13.43 4.59 11.84
CA ASN A 22 -13.91 4.93 13.18
C ASN A 22 -12.88 5.78 13.93
N GLU A 23 -11.62 5.36 13.92
CA GLU A 23 -10.52 6.08 14.58
C GLU A 23 -10.36 7.51 14.02
N ILE A 24 -10.35 7.66 12.69
CA ILE A 24 -10.20 8.96 12.02
C ILE A 24 -11.38 9.88 12.34
N VAL A 25 -12.61 9.39 12.21
CA VAL A 25 -13.81 10.21 12.41
C VAL A 25 -13.90 10.65 13.86
N ASN A 26 -13.74 9.74 14.82
CA ASN A 26 -13.75 10.06 16.24
C ASN A 26 -12.67 11.10 16.58
N TYR A 27 -11.46 10.92 16.07
CA TYR A 27 -10.36 11.87 16.28
C TYR A 27 -10.71 13.25 15.73
N ILE A 28 -11.23 13.34 14.51
CA ILE A 28 -11.63 14.62 13.91
C ILE A 28 -12.79 15.26 14.68
N ASP A 29 -13.74 14.48 15.18
CA ASP A 29 -14.90 14.96 15.92
C ASP A 29 -14.51 15.57 17.27
N GLU A 30 -13.49 15.01 17.93
CA GLU A 30 -12.91 15.52 19.18
C GLU A 30 -12.05 16.78 19.00
N MET A 31 -11.61 17.11 17.77
CA MET A 31 -10.85 18.34 17.53
C MET A 31 -11.72 19.59 17.67
N ASP A 32 -11.23 20.58 18.42
CA ASP A 32 -11.82 21.93 18.51
C ASP A 32 -11.93 22.59 17.13
N GLU A 33 -10.87 22.50 16.32
CA GLU A 33 -10.84 23.00 14.94
C GLU A 33 -10.74 21.85 13.94
N LYS A 34 -11.67 21.79 13.00
CA LYS A 34 -11.68 20.75 11.97
C LYS A 34 -10.51 20.94 10.99
N PRO A 35 -9.86 19.85 10.54
CA PRO A 35 -8.68 19.95 9.70
C PRO A 35 -9.02 20.56 8.34
N LYS A 36 -8.12 21.43 7.84
CA LYS A 36 -8.19 21.99 6.48
C LYS A 36 -7.52 21.07 5.45
N ARG A 37 -6.60 20.20 5.91
CA ARG A 37 -5.87 19.23 5.09
C ARG A 37 -5.66 17.96 5.90
N ILE A 38 -5.75 16.82 5.22
CA ILE A 38 -5.49 15.51 5.80
C ILE A 38 -4.44 14.82 4.94
N SER A 39 -3.37 14.35 5.58
CA SER A 39 -2.34 13.56 4.93
C SER A 39 -2.22 12.21 5.62
N PHE A 40 -2.00 11.16 4.84
CA PHE A 40 -1.85 9.80 5.31
C PHE A 40 -0.45 9.31 5.07
N ILE A 41 0.12 8.62 6.06
CA ILE A 41 1.35 7.85 5.92
C ILE A 41 0.98 6.39 6.14
N GLY A 42 1.09 5.59 5.10
CA GLY A 42 0.85 4.16 5.15
C GLY A 42 2.16 3.40 5.03
N HIS A 43 2.29 2.32 5.78
CA HIS A 43 3.33 1.32 5.59
C HIS A 43 2.71 -0.05 5.30
N SER A 44 3.29 -0.77 4.34
CA SER A 44 2.88 -2.15 4.03
C SER A 44 1.36 -2.26 3.84
N MET A 45 0.68 -3.16 4.56
CA MET A 45 -0.78 -3.32 4.51
C MET A 45 -1.55 -2.04 4.88
N GLY A 46 -1.00 -1.17 5.72
CA GLY A 46 -1.60 0.12 6.06
C GLY A 46 -1.91 0.97 4.83
N CYS A 47 -1.11 0.86 3.77
CA CYS A 47 -1.40 1.53 2.50
C CYS A 47 -2.71 1.06 1.86
N ILE A 48 -3.03 -0.23 1.97
CA ILE A 48 -4.26 -0.81 1.42
C ILE A 48 -5.44 -0.47 2.30
N ILE A 49 -5.27 -0.52 3.63
CA ILE A 49 -6.28 -0.11 4.61
C ILE A 49 -6.67 1.35 4.40
N ILE A 50 -5.70 2.25 4.20
CA ILE A 50 -5.97 3.68 3.90
C ILE A 50 -6.76 3.80 2.60
N ARG A 51 -6.35 3.13 1.51
CA ARG A 51 -7.08 3.17 0.23
C ARG A 51 -8.53 2.70 0.38
N ALA A 52 -8.74 1.62 1.13
CA ALA A 52 -10.07 1.07 1.40
C ALA A 52 -10.92 2.03 2.26
N ALA A 53 -10.33 2.65 3.27
CA ALA A 53 -11.01 3.59 4.16
C ALA A 53 -11.62 4.77 3.39
N LEU A 54 -10.96 5.24 2.31
CA LEU A 54 -11.47 6.33 1.48
C LEU A 54 -12.77 5.99 0.73
N LEU A 55 -13.11 4.71 0.59
CA LEU A 55 -14.36 4.27 -0.02
C LEU A 55 -15.53 4.26 0.97
N ASN A 56 -15.25 4.41 2.27
CA ASN A 56 -16.31 4.46 3.28
C ASN A 56 -17.05 5.79 3.18
N SER A 57 -18.39 5.76 3.17
CA SER A 57 -19.23 6.95 3.06
C SER A 57 -18.96 7.99 4.17
N ARG A 58 -18.54 7.54 5.36
CA ARG A 58 -18.18 8.47 6.45
C ARG A 58 -16.92 9.28 6.18
N MET A 59 -16.10 8.87 5.21
CA MET A 59 -14.95 9.66 4.76
C MET A 59 -15.33 10.75 3.75
N GLU A 60 -16.53 10.70 3.14
CA GLU A 60 -16.99 11.62 2.09
C GLU A 60 -16.81 13.11 2.46
N PRO A 61 -17.16 13.58 3.69
CA PRO A 61 -16.98 14.97 4.09
C PRO A 61 -15.52 15.44 4.15
N TYR A 62 -14.57 14.51 4.14
CA TYR A 62 -13.14 14.76 4.27
C TYR A 62 -12.35 14.54 2.98
N LEU A 63 -12.93 13.93 1.95
CA LEU A 63 -12.22 13.59 0.70
C LEU A 63 -11.64 14.82 -0.01
N SER A 64 -12.35 15.96 0.03
CA SER A 64 -11.87 17.22 -0.56
C SER A 64 -10.63 17.79 0.14
N LYS A 65 -10.41 17.40 1.40
CA LYS A 65 -9.30 17.84 2.27
C LYS A 65 -8.04 16.98 2.11
N LEU A 66 -8.08 15.91 1.32
CA LEU A 66 -6.92 15.04 1.10
C LEU A 66 -5.78 15.81 0.43
N HIS A 67 -4.60 15.77 1.06
CA HIS A 67 -3.41 16.50 0.61
C HIS A 67 -2.33 15.54 0.17
N THR A 68 -1.74 14.77 1.09
CA THR A 68 -0.60 13.90 0.77
C THR A 68 -0.83 12.48 1.24
N PHE A 69 -0.59 11.52 0.35
CA PHE A 69 -0.46 10.11 0.70
C PHE A 69 0.98 9.66 0.50
N LEU A 70 1.66 9.35 1.60
CA LEU A 70 2.99 8.75 1.61
C LEU A 70 2.84 7.24 1.82
N SER A 71 3.12 6.46 0.78
CA SER A 71 3.12 5.02 0.81
C SER A 71 4.53 4.48 0.93
N LEU A 72 4.82 3.81 2.04
CA LEU A 72 6.09 3.13 2.31
C LEU A 72 5.89 1.62 2.11
N SER A 73 6.53 1.04 1.09
CA SER A 73 6.42 -0.39 0.77
C SER A 73 4.97 -0.90 0.62
N GLY A 74 4.07 -0.12 0.02
CA GLY A 74 2.65 -0.50 -0.13
C GLY A 74 2.42 -1.57 -1.21
N PRO A 75 1.75 -2.71 -0.93
CA PRO A 75 1.47 -3.74 -1.93
C PRO A 75 0.26 -3.38 -2.82
N HIS A 76 0.31 -2.25 -3.53
CA HIS A 76 -0.83 -1.69 -4.28
C HIS A 76 -1.41 -2.59 -5.39
N LEU A 77 -0.59 -3.48 -5.93
CA LEU A 77 -0.91 -4.50 -6.94
C LEU A 77 -0.81 -5.93 -6.37
N GLY A 78 -0.67 -6.03 -5.05
CA GLY A 78 -0.61 -7.28 -4.32
C GLY A 78 0.80 -7.82 -4.19
N THR A 79 0.89 -9.11 -3.88
CA THR A 79 2.15 -9.84 -3.64
C THR A 79 2.41 -10.89 -4.72
N VAL A 80 1.65 -10.85 -5.81
CA VAL A 80 1.88 -11.68 -7.00
C VAL A 80 3.12 -11.24 -7.76
N TYR A 81 3.69 -12.14 -8.57
CA TYR A 81 4.95 -11.92 -9.29
C TYR A 81 6.12 -11.46 -8.39
N ASN A 82 6.15 -11.92 -7.14
CA ASN A 82 7.30 -11.74 -6.26
C ASN A 82 8.44 -12.66 -6.72
N SER A 83 9.62 -12.10 -6.96
CA SER A 83 10.82 -12.81 -7.42
C SER A 83 11.46 -13.71 -6.36
N SER A 84 11.09 -13.58 -5.08
CA SER A 84 11.70 -14.32 -3.98
C SER A 84 10.97 -15.63 -3.65
N GLY A 85 11.36 -16.73 -4.30
CA GLY A 85 10.76 -18.06 -4.11
C GLY A 85 10.71 -18.56 -2.65
N LEU A 86 11.77 -18.36 -1.87
CA LEU A 86 11.82 -18.75 -0.44
C LEU A 86 10.84 -17.96 0.43
N ILE A 87 10.62 -16.68 0.13
CA ILE A 87 9.68 -15.84 0.88
C ILE A 87 8.26 -16.15 0.47
N ASN A 88 8.01 -16.40 -0.83
CA ASN A 88 6.72 -16.92 -1.29
C ASN A 88 6.33 -18.21 -0.57
N MET A 89 7.28 -19.13 -0.34
CA MET A 89 7.07 -20.33 0.47
C MET A 89 6.78 -20.01 1.95
N GLY A 90 7.54 -19.12 2.57
CA GLY A 90 7.31 -18.72 3.97
C GLY A 90 5.96 -18.03 4.20
N ILE A 91 5.56 -17.12 3.31
CA ILE A 91 4.24 -16.48 3.33
C ILE A 91 3.15 -17.54 3.13
N TRP A 92 3.30 -18.46 2.17
CA TRP A 92 2.36 -19.56 1.94
C TRP A 92 2.16 -20.45 3.18
N VAL A 93 3.25 -20.80 3.88
CA VAL A 93 3.19 -21.53 5.16
C VAL A 93 2.44 -20.70 6.21
N MET A 94 2.75 -19.41 6.34
CA MET A 94 2.09 -18.53 7.30
C MET A 94 0.59 -18.37 7.01
N GLN A 95 0.14 -18.26 5.75
CA GLN A 95 -1.28 -18.21 5.42
C GLN A 95 -1.99 -19.53 5.73
N LYS A 96 -1.34 -20.66 5.48
CA LYS A 96 -1.92 -21.97 5.78
C LYS A 96 -2.07 -22.20 7.29
N ILE A 97 -1.14 -21.65 8.08
CA ILE A 97 -1.14 -21.76 9.54
C ILE A 97 -2.07 -20.73 10.20
N LYS A 98 -2.13 -19.49 9.67
CA LYS A 98 -2.82 -18.37 10.33
C LYS A 98 -4.15 -17.94 9.70
N LYS A 99 -4.57 -18.52 8.57
CA LYS A 99 -5.83 -18.20 7.86
C LYS A 99 -6.11 -16.70 7.67
N SER A 100 -5.06 -15.90 7.44
CA SER A 100 -5.20 -14.46 7.28
C SER A 100 -5.93 -14.12 5.97
N GLU A 101 -7.06 -13.44 6.10
CA GLU A 101 -7.90 -13.01 4.98
C GLU A 101 -7.21 -11.92 4.15
N SER A 102 -6.63 -10.91 4.81
CA SER A 102 -5.84 -9.85 4.16
C SER A 102 -4.69 -10.39 3.32
N LEU A 103 -3.99 -11.41 3.80
CA LEU A 103 -2.94 -12.10 3.05
C LEU A 103 -3.48 -12.93 1.88
N SER A 104 -4.74 -13.36 1.91
CA SER A 104 -5.42 -13.98 0.76
C SER A 104 -5.79 -12.92 -0.28
N GLN A 105 -6.37 -11.80 0.18
CA GLN A 105 -6.74 -10.63 -0.63
C GLN A 105 -5.52 -10.04 -1.36
N LEU A 106 -4.38 -9.90 -0.68
CA LEU A 106 -3.12 -9.45 -1.30
C LEU A 106 -2.55 -10.41 -2.35
N ARG A 107 -3.03 -11.64 -2.42
CA ARG A 107 -2.61 -12.63 -3.43
C ARG A 107 -3.66 -12.89 -4.49
N LEU A 108 -4.79 -12.17 -4.47
CA LEU A 108 -5.91 -12.39 -5.38
C LEU A 108 -6.44 -13.83 -5.25
N ARG A 109 -6.61 -14.31 -4.01
CA ARG A 109 -7.06 -15.69 -3.69
C ARG A 109 -8.29 -15.73 -2.78
N ASP A 110 -8.89 -14.58 -2.54
CA ASP A 110 -10.10 -14.39 -1.76
C ASP A 110 -11.39 -14.65 -2.57
N ASP A 111 -11.29 -14.73 -3.91
CA ASP A 111 -12.40 -15.06 -4.80
C ASP A 111 -11.92 -15.95 -5.96
N PRO A 112 -12.70 -16.94 -6.43
CA PRO A 112 -12.37 -17.74 -7.61
C PRO A 112 -12.32 -16.93 -8.93
N ASP A 113 -13.12 -15.88 -9.07
CA ASP A 113 -13.02 -14.93 -10.17
C ASP A 113 -12.09 -13.79 -9.77
N LEU A 114 -10.96 -13.69 -10.47
CA LEU A 114 -9.95 -12.68 -10.20
C LEU A 114 -10.50 -11.24 -10.29
N ARG A 115 -11.55 -10.97 -11.07
CA ARG A 115 -12.17 -9.63 -11.13
C ARG A 115 -13.06 -9.32 -9.93
N ASN A 116 -13.44 -10.33 -9.15
CA ASN A 116 -14.19 -10.16 -7.92
C ASN A 116 -13.28 -10.08 -6.68
N THR A 117 -12.01 -10.46 -6.82
CA THR A 117 -11.02 -10.32 -5.73
C THR A 117 -10.95 -8.89 -5.22
N TYR A 118 -10.74 -8.76 -3.92
CA TYR A 118 -10.74 -7.50 -3.20
C TYR A 118 -9.82 -6.47 -3.84
N LEU A 119 -8.58 -6.86 -4.12
CA LEU A 119 -7.57 -5.91 -4.60
C LEU A 119 -7.83 -5.49 -6.05
N TYR A 120 -8.43 -6.35 -6.88
CA TYR A 120 -8.89 -5.95 -8.20
C TYR A 120 -9.99 -4.88 -8.09
N ARG A 121 -11.03 -5.11 -7.28
CA ARG A 121 -12.11 -4.14 -7.04
C ARG A 121 -11.58 -2.82 -6.45
N LEU A 122 -10.60 -2.89 -5.56
CA LEU A 122 -9.93 -1.69 -5.03
C LEU A 122 -9.09 -0.96 -6.08
N SER A 123 -8.57 -1.65 -7.11
CA SER A 123 -7.85 -1.01 -8.22
C SER A 123 -8.78 -0.19 -9.12
N THR A 124 -10.04 -0.62 -9.29
CA THR A 124 -11.04 0.09 -10.08
C THR A 124 -11.67 1.26 -9.33
N SER A 125 -11.47 1.35 -8.02
CA SER A 125 -12.10 2.33 -7.13
C SER A 125 -11.34 3.67 -7.07
N PRO A 126 -12.02 4.80 -6.78
CA PRO A 126 -11.38 6.11 -6.58
C PRO A 126 -10.55 6.14 -5.30
N GLY A 127 -9.66 7.13 -5.18
CA GLY A 127 -9.03 7.43 -3.90
C GLY A 127 -7.65 8.05 -4.04
N LEU A 128 -6.73 7.37 -4.74
CA LEU A 128 -5.37 7.88 -4.90
C LEU A 128 -5.33 9.18 -5.72
N ASP A 129 -6.24 9.32 -6.67
CA ASP A 129 -6.48 10.50 -7.51
C ASP A 129 -7.16 11.68 -6.79
N LEU A 130 -7.58 11.48 -5.53
CA LEU A 130 -8.16 12.52 -4.68
C LEU A 130 -7.09 13.30 -3.89
N PHE A 131 -5.89 12.75 -3.75
CA PHE A 131 -4.77 13.42 -3.09
C PHE A 131 -4.13 14.45 -4.02
N ARG A 132 -3.61 15.54 -3.45
CA ARG A 132 -2.74 16.45 -4.21
C ARG A 132 -1.39 15.79 -4.53
N TYR A 133 -0.84 15.03 -3.59
CA TYR A 133 0.44 14.35 -3.74
C TYR A 133 0.34 12.88 -3.35
N VAL A 134 0.84 12.00 -4.23
CA VAL A 134 1.00 10.57 -3.94
C VAL A 134 2.48 10.23 -4.04
N LEU A 135 3.09 9.92 -2.89
CA LEU A 135 4.50 9.56 -2.79
C LEU A 135 4.59 8.04 -2.63
N LEU A 136 5.13 7.35 -3.64
CA LEU A 136 5.31 5.91 -3.64
C LEU A 136 6.78 5.60 -3.36
N VAL A 137 7.08 5.08 -2.18
CA VAL A 137 8.44 4.76 -1.74
C VAL A 137 8.60 3.25 -1.75
N GLY A 138 9.54 2.77 -2.56
CA GLY A 138 9.83 1.34 -2.72
C GLY A 138 11.33 1.07 -2.65
N SER A 139 11.67 -0.17 -2.33
CA SER A 139 13.06 -0.65 -2.33
C SER A 139 13.15 -1.94 -3.15
N PRO A 140 14.08 -2.04 -4.13
CA PRO A 140 14.36 -3.32 -4.80
C PRO A 140 14.85 -4.41 -3.83
N GLN A 141 15.36 -4.01 -2.65
CA GLN A 141 15.80 -4.92 -1.60
C GLN A 141 14.64 -5.47 -0.74
N ASP A 142 13.44 -4.87 -0.82
CA ASP A 142 12.24 -5.41 -0.16
C ASP A 142 11.82 -6.70 -0.88
N ARG A 143 11.80 -7.80 -0.12
CA ARG A 143 11.43 -9.12 -0.65
C ARG A 143 10.04 -9.58 -0.21
N TYR A 144 9.37 -8.82 0.65
CA TYR A 144 8.01 -9.11 1.10
C TYR A 144 7.00 -8.53 0.11
N VAL A 145 7.17 -7.25 -0.22
CA VAL A 145 6.31 -6.57 -1.19
C VAL A 145 7.06 -6.44 -2.51
N PRO A 146 6.49 -6.94 -3.62
CA PRO A 146 7.12 -6.80 -4.92
C PRO A 146 7.37 -5.33 -5.25
N TYR A 147 8.59 -5.02 -5.69
CA TYR A 147 9.01 -3.66 -5.99
C TYR A 147 8.09 -2.95 -7.01
N HIS A 148 7.68 -3.65 -8.06
CA HIS A 148 6.70 -3.16 -9.04
C HIS A 148 5.34 -2.78 -8.41
N SER A 149 4.92 -3.53 -7.40
CA SER A 149 3.68 -3.28 -6.68
C SER A 149 3.78 -2.03 -5.82
N THR A 150 4.93 -1.77 -5.19
CA THR A 150 5.15 -0.54 -4.40
C THR A 150 5.04 0.72 -5.25
N ARG A 151 5.41 0.62 -6.52
CA ARG A 151 5.49 1.75 -7.45
C ARG A 151 4.31 1.86 -8.40
N ILE A 152 3.37 0.91 -8.37
CA ILE A 152 2.25 0.82 -9.32
C ILE A 152 2.80 0.81 -10.76
N GLU A 153 3.51 -0.27 -11.09
CA GLU A 153 4.20 -0.43 -12.39
C GLU A 153 3.97 -1.82 -12.97
N LEU A 154 4.04 -1.91 -14.29
CA LEU A 154 4.08 -3.21 -14.96
C LEU A 154 5.39 -3.94 -14.62
N CYS A 155 5.32 -5.26 -14.49
CA CYS A 155 6.51 -6.10 -14.33
C CYS A 155 6.70 -7.04 -15.53
N LYS A 156 7.95 -7.36 -15.85
CA LYS A 156 8.30 -8.24 -16.97
C LYS A 156 7.67 -9.63 -16.87
N ALA A 157 7.48 -10.13 -15.65
CA ALA A 157 6.87 -11.43 -15.41
C ALA A 157 5.38 -11.42 -15.82
N ALA A 158 4.62 -10.39 -15.41
CA ALA A 158 3.22 -10.24 -15.79
C ALA A 158 3.03 -10.02 -17.30
N ILE A 159 3.90 -9.23 -17.94
CA ILE A 159 3.83 -8.98 -19.40
C ILE A 159 4.03 -10.28 -20.20
N LYS A 160 4.86 -11.20 -19.71
CA LYS A 160 5.12 -12.49 -20.35
C LYS A 160 4.10 -13.57 -19.97
N ASP A 161 3.23 -13.29 -19.00
CA ASP A 161 2.24 -14.22 -18.51
C ASP A 161 0.94 -14.08 -19.30
N SER A 162 0.69 -15.05 -20.19
CA SER A 162 -0.52 -15.09 -21.00
C SER A 162 -1.73 -15.70 -20.26
N SER A 163 -1.60 -16.05 -18.98
CA SER A 163 -2.72 -16.53 -18.18
C SER A 163 -3.66 -15.39 -17.78
N THR A 164 -4.83 -15.75 -17.25
CA THR A 164 -5.79 -14.79 -16.69
C THR A 164 -5.14 -13.90 -15.63
N LEU A 165 -4.19 -14.41 -14.84
CA LEU A 165 -3.51 -13.61 -13.81
C LEU A 165 -2.69 -12.46 -14.42
N GLY A 166 -1.99 -12.71 -15.53
CA GLY A 166 -1.21 -11.68 -16.23
C GLY A 166 -2.11 -10.57 -16.75
N ILE A 167 -3.23 -10.93 -17.37
CA ILE A 167 -4.26 -10.00 -17.85
C ILE A 167 -4.78 -9.14 -16.69
N ILE A 168 -5.21 -9.77 -15.60
CA ILE A 168 -5.77 -9.10 -14.41
C ILE A 168 -4.76 -8.13 -13.80
N TYR A 169 -3.50 -8.53 -13.69
CA TYR A 169 -2.46 -7.67 -13.15
C TYR A 169 -2.25 -6.43 -14.03
N MET A 170 -2.22 -6.60 -15.37
CA MET A 170 -2.12 -5.46 -16.30
C MET A 170 -3.34 -4.54 -16.24
N GLU A 171 -4.55 -5.10 -16.07
CA GLU A 171 -5.78 -4.33 -15.85
C GLU A 171 -5.67 -3.51 -14.56
N MET A 172 -5.25 -4.11 -13.44
CA MET A 172 -5.09 -3.39 -12.17
C MET A 172 -4.08 -2.24 -12.26
N VAL A 173 -2.94 -2.46 -12.93
CA VAL A 173 -1.97 -1.40 -13.20
C VAL A 173 -2.61 -0.28 -14.01
N THR A 174 -3.33 -0.64 -15.07
CA THR A 174 -4.00 0.31 -15.96
C THR A 174 -5.05 1.13 -15.21
N ASN A 175 -5.89 0.50 -14.39
CA ASN A 175 -6.91 1.16 -13.58
C ASN A 175 -6.32 2.25 -12.70
N LEU A 176 -5.21 1.94 -12.01
CA LEU A 176 -4.55 2.90 -11.12
C LEU A 176 -3.82 4.01 -11.88
N LEU A 177 -3.09 3.67 -12.95
CA LEU A 177 -2.35 4.66 -13.73
C LEU A 177 -3.27 5.62 -14.49
N GLN A 178 -4.37 5.11 -15.06
CA GLN A 178 -5.33 5.96 -15.79
C GLN A 178 -5.93 7.03 -14.87
N ARG A 179 -6.25 6.68 -13.61
CA ARG A 179 -6.73 7.66 -12.62
C ARG A 179 -5.72 8.77 -12.38
N PHE A 180 -4.43 8.45 -12.27
CA PHE A 180 -3.39 9.47 -12.13
C PHE A 180 -3.26 10.34 -13.37
N ILE A 181 -3.33 9.74 -14.56
CA ILE A 181 -3.22 10.48 -15.84
C ILE A 181 -4.42 11.42 -16.02
N GLN A 182 -5.62 11.00 -15.62
CA GLN A 182 -6.84 11.80 -15.74
C GLN A 182 -6.96 12.89 -14.67
N SER A 183 -6.27 12.75 -13.54
CA SER A 183 -6.31 13.75 -12.47
C SER A 183 -5.50 14.99 -12.82
N THR A 184 -6.15 16.16 -12.81
CA THR A 184 -5.49 17.46 -13.04
C THR A 184 -4.84 18.04 -11.78
N ARG A 185 -5.10 17.44 -10.62
CA ARG A 185 -4.64 17.91 -9.30
C ARG A 185 -3.52 17.03 -8.71
N THR A 186 -3.52 15.74 -9.03
CA THR A 186 -2.62 14.77 -8.39
C THR A 186 -1.23 14.79 -9.00
N THR A 187 -0.21 14.99 -8.18
CA THR A 187 1.19 14.76 -8.56
C THR A 187 1.68 13.46 -7.93
N VAL A 188 2.13 12.52 -8.76
CA VAL A 188 2.70 11.25 -8.31
C VAL A 188 4.21 11.31 -8.35
N VAL A 189 4.87 10.93 -7.25
CA VAL A 189 6.32 10.88 -7.13
C VAL A 189 6.73 9.50 -6.67
N ARG A 190 7.67 8.88 -7.37
CA ARG A 190 8.21 7.57 -7.03
C ARG A 190 9.62 7.74 -6.47
N TYR A 191 9.89 7.12 -5.33
CA TYR A 191 11.19 7.13 -4.68
C TYR A 191 11.77 5.73 -4.61
N ASP A 192 13.04 5.64 -4.99
CA ASP A 192 13.82 4.42 -4.95
C ASP A 192 14.80 4.45 -3.79
N VAL A 193 14.57 3.55 -2.83
CA VAL A 193 15.36 3.48 -1.61
C VAL A 193 16.29 2.28 -1.69
N HIS A 194 17.59 2.58 -1.64
CA HIS A 194 18.64 1.57 -1.57
C HIS A 194 19.29 1.59 -0.19
N TYR A 195 19.10 0.52 0.55
CA TYR A 195 19.75 0.35 1.85
C TYR A 195 21.17 -0.20 1.68
N ASN A 196 22.10 0.35 2.45
CA ASN A 196 23.44 -0.21 2.60
C ASN A 196 23.42 -1.32 3.66
N LEU A 197 22.89 -2.49 3.28
CA LEU A 197 22.78 -3.65 4.17
C LEU A 197 24.07 -4.48 4.06
N THR A 198 24.82 -4.61 5.17
CA THR A 198 25.98 -5.51 5.24
C THR A 198 25.53 -6.96 5.07
N ASN A 199 26.22 -7.70 4.19
CA ASN A 199 25.92 -9.09 3.81
C ASN A 199 25.63 -10.00 5.01
N SER A 200 24.34 -10.22 5.28
CA SER A 200 23.83 -11.30 6.12
C SER A 200 22.75 -12.05 5.35
N ALA A 201 22.28 -13.19 5.86
CA ALA A 201 21.43 -14.13 5.11
C ALA A 201 20.32 -13.42 4.31
N ASN A 202 20.20 -13.78 3.04
CA ASN A 202 19.29 -13.19 2.05
C ASN A 202 17.83 -12.97 2.51
N THR A 203 17.31 -13.83 3.39
CA THR A 203 15.96 -13.70 4.00
C THR A 203 15.92 -12.61 5.08
N LEU A 204 17.00 -12.47 5.86
CA LEU A 204 17.15 -11.42 6.87
C LEU A 204 17.27 -10.04 6.21
N ILE A 205 17.97 -9.94 5.06
CA ILE A 205 18.05 -8.70 4.26
C ILE A 205 16.67 -8.25 3.78
N GLY A 206 15.84 -9.18 3.27
CA GLY A 206 14.49 -8.83 2.80
C GLY A 206 13.56 -8.34 3.90
N ARG A 207 13.61 -8.96 5.09
CA ARG A 207 12.84 -8.54 6.27
C ARG A 207 13.37 -7.22 6.82
N ALA A 208 14.69 -7.10 6.91
CA ALA A 208 15.35 -5.87 7.31
C ALA A 208 14.96 -4.74 6.35
N ALA A 209 14.97 -4.91 5.03
CA ALA A 209 14.57 -3.85 4.09
C ALA A 209 13.08 -3.46 4.21
N HIS A 210 12.19 -4.44 4.42
CA HIS A 210 10.74 -4.17 4.59
C HIS A 210 10.43 -3.39 5.88
N ILE A 211 11.14 -3.70 6.96
CA ILE A 211 10.97 -3.06 8.28
C ILE A 211 11.81 -1.79 8.40
N ALA A 212 13.01 -1.74 7.82
CA ALA A 212 13.96 -0.63 7.93
C ALA A 212 13.44 0.69 7.35
N VAL A 213 12.45 0.65 6.46
CA VAL A 213 11.80 1.88 6.00
C VAL A 213 11.13 2.64 7.16
N LEU A 214 10.76 1.93 8.23
CA LEU A 214 10.22 2.50 9.48
C LEU A 214 11.25 2.53 10.61
N ASP A 215 12.05 1.47 10.77
CA ASP A 215 12.97 1.35 11.92
C ASP A 215 14.26 2.18 11.76
N SER A 216 14.60 2.62 10.56
CA SER A 216 15.77 3.46 10.32
C SER A 216 15.40 4.93 10.49
N GLU A 217 15.49 5.45 11.71
CA GLU A 217 15.28 6.87 12.04
C GLU A 217 16.08 7.79 11.10
N ILE A 218 17.34 7.45 10.83
CA ILE A 218 18.23 8.20 9.91
C ILE A 218 17.65 8.27 8.48
N PHE A 219 17.02 7.19 8.02
CA PHE A 219 16.41 7.17 6.69
C PHE A 219 15.15 8.04 6.68
N LEU A 220 14.26 7.87 7.67
CA LEU A 220 13.03 8.64 7.78
C LEU A 220 13.33 10.13 7.91
N GLU A 221 14.27 10.51 8.78
CA GLU A 221 14.70 11.89 8.96
C GLU A 221 15.24 12.47 7.66
N LYS A 222 16.20 11.80 7.01
CA LYS A 222 16.76 12.26 5.73
C LYS A 222 15.67 12.34 4.65
N PHE A 223 14.84 11.32 4.53
CA PHE A 223 13.79 11.27 3.53
C PHE A 223 12.79 12.42 3.73
N ILE A 224 12.29 12.60 4.95
CA ILE A 224 11.32 13.65 5.26
C ILE A 224 11.98 15.03 5.12
N CYS A 225 13.12 15.29 5.74
CA CYS A 225 13.74 16.62 5.72
C CYS A 225 14.21 17.05 4.32
N VAL A 226 14.72 16.12 3.51
CA VAL A 226 15.34 16.46 2.21
C VAL A 226 14.35 16.34 1.05
N SER A 227 13.48 15.33 1.07
CA SER A 227 12.66 14.97 -0.09
C SER A 227 11.16 15.11 0.16
N GLY A 228 10.67 14.65 1.32
CA GLY A 228 9.25 14.48 1.61
C GLY A 228 8.55 15.75 2.10
N ALA A 229 9.18 16.55 2.97
CA ALA A 229 8.53 17.63 3.71
C ALA A 229 7.86 18.67 2.82
N LYS A 230 8.43 18.94 1.63
CA LYS A 230 7.85 19.89 0.66
C LYS A 230 6.44 19.50 0.19
N TYR A 231 6.07 18.22 0.26
CA TYR A 231 4.76 17.73 -0.11
C TYR A 231 3.74 17.82 1.02
N PHE A 232 4.14 18.05 2.27
CA PHE A 232 3.23 18.17 3.41
C PHE A 232 2.88 19.63 3.77
N ARG A 233 3.56 20.60 3.13
CA ARG A 233 3.32 22.04 3.31
C ARG A 233 2.05 22.51 2.58
#